data_AF-A0A6I5PB44-F1
#
_entry.id   AF-A0A6I5PB44-F1
#
_cell.length_a   1.000
_cell.length_b   1.000
_cell.length_c   1.000
_cell.angle_alpha   90.00
_cell.angle_beta   90.00
_cell.angle_gamma   90.00
#
_symmetry.space_group_name_H-M   'P 1'
#
loop_
_entity.id
_entity.type
_entity.pdbx_description
1 polymer ?
#
loop_
_entity_poly.entity_id
_entity_poly.type
_entity_poly.pdbx_seq_one_letter_code
_entity_poly.pdbx_strand_id
1 'polypeptide(L)' 'MEVIYLNELGAMAELTPGLGILRLLIEPVETVPEAARGLIERVQQGSRSAVDTARLIELIETIVCTHFRAGRGRRSRQC' A
#
# COMPACT_ATOMS: atom_id res chain seq x y z
N MET A 1 -17.95 13.24 -13.11
CA MET A 1 -17.41 12.62 -11.89
C MET A 1 -17.04 11.20 -12.26
N GLU A 2 -15.75 10.90 -12.29
CA GLU A 2 -15.22 9.63 -12.78
C GLU A 2 -15.12 8.63 -11.63
N VAL A 3 -15.69 7.45 -11.80
CA VAL A 3 -15.60 6.34 -10.83
C VAL A 3 -14.46 5.46 -11.28
N ILE A 4 -13.44 5.32 -10.43
CA ILE A 4 -12.29 4.45 -10.69
C ILE A 4 -12.43 3.23 -9.79
N TYR A 5 -12.44 2.04 -10.38
CA TYR A 5 -12.46 0.81 -9.61
C TYR A 5 -11.08 0.54 -9.00
N LEU A 6 -11.05 -0.07 -7.81
CA LEU A 6 -9.78 -0.31 -7.12
C LEU A 6 -8.79 -1.14 -7.95
N ASN A 7 -9.26 -2.16 -8.66
CA ASN A 7 -8.43 -2.97 -9.55
C ASN A 7 -7.89 -2.21 -10.77
N GLU A 8 -8.41 -1.01 -11.05
CA GLU A 8 -7.98 -0.14 -12.15
C GLU A 8 -6.97 0.94 -11.68
N LEU A 9 -6.60 0.94 -10.39
CA LEU A 9 -5.66 1.91 -9.80
C LEU A 9 -4.23 1.81 -10.35
N GLY A 10 -3.90 0.79 -11.15
CA GLY A 10 -2.53 0.41 -11.52
C GLY A 10 -1.64 1.59 -11.95
N ALA A 11 -2.08 2.37 -12.96
CA ALA A 11 -1.33 3.52 -13.46
C ALA A 11 -1.49 4.79 -12.60
N MET A 12 -2.60 4.94 -11.88
CA MET A 12 -2.89 6.15 -11.11
C MET A 12 -2.31 6.13 -9.70
N ALA A 13 -1.97 4.95 -9.18
CA ALA A 13 -1.36 4.77 -7.86
C ALA A 13 0.02 5.43 -7.73
N GLU A 14 0.64 5.86 -8.84
CA GLU A 14 1.88 6.62 -8.83
C GLU A 14 1.68 8.13 -8.67
N LEU A 15 0.46 8.62 -8.89
CA LEU A 15 0.15 10.04 -8.92
C LEU A 15 0.06 10.64 -7.52
N THR A 16 -0.46 9.87 -6.56
CA THR A 16 -0.57 10.35 -5.18
C THR A 16 -0.33 9.23 -4.17
N PRO A 17 0.24 9.56 -3.01
CA PRO A 17 0.41 8.56 -1.96
C PRO A 17 -0.90 7.98 -1.42
N GLY A 18 -2.02 8.72 -1.51
CA GLY A 18 -3.34 8.19 -1.15
C GLY A 18 -3.77 7.03 -2.07
N LEU A 19 -3.59 7.18 -3.38
CA LEU A 19 -3.87 6.11 -4.34
C LEU A 19 -2.88 4.94 -4.19
N GLY A 20 -1.62 5.24 -3.87
CA GLY A 20 -0.63 4.22 -3.53
C GLY A 20 -1.03 3.36 -2.32
N ILE A 21 -1.55 3.99 -1.26
CA ILE A 21 -2.07 3.28 -0.07
C ILE A 21 -3.24 2.38 -0.44
N LEU A 22 -4.20 2.88 -1.23
CA LEU A 22 -5.34 2.07 -1.68
C LEU A 22 -4.91 0.88 -2.54
N ARG A 23 -3.91 1.07 -3.40
CA ARG A 23 -3.32 -0.02 -4.19
C ARG A 23 -2.75 -1.12 -3.30
N LEU A 24 -2.07 -0.78 -2.19
CA LEU A 24 -1.52 -1.79 -1.28
C LEU A 24 -2.58 -2.74 -0.70
N LEU A 25 -3.83 -2.29 -0.56
CA LEU A 25 -4.93 -3.11 -0.02
C LEU A 25 -5.39 -4.24 -0.96
N ILE A 26 -5.13 -4.08 -2.27
CA ILE A 26 -5.55 -5.05 -3.30
C ILE A 26 -4.36 -5.81 -3.91
N GLU A 27 -3.14 -5.41 -3.55
CA GLU A 27 -1.92 -5.98 -4.06
C GLU A 27 -1.72 -7.42 -3.51
N PRO A 28 -1.25 -8.37 -4.32
CA PRO A 28 -0.91 -9.72 -3.86
C PRO A 28 0.05 -9.70 -2.67
N VAL A 29 -0.11 -10.62 -1.71
CA VAL A 29 0.71 -10.65 -0.49
C VAL A 29 2.20 -10.74 -0.81
N GLU A 30 2.54 -11.36 -1.94
CA GLU A 30 3.89 -11.55 -2.45
C GLU A 30 4.54 -10.24 -2.91
N THR A 31 3.76 -9.32 -3.49
CA THR A 31 4.26 -8.06 -4.07
C THR A 31 4.02 -6.84 -3.17
N VAL A 32 3.16 -6.96 -2.15
CA VAL A 32 2.92 -5.92 -1.13
C VAL A 32 4.21 -5.35 -0.53
N PRO A 33 5.24 -6.14 -0.14
CA PRO A 33 6.46 -5.58 0.44
C PRO A 33 7.24 -4.68 -0.52
N GLU A 34 7.31 -5.04 -1.80
CA GLU A 34 8.00 -4.24 -2.83
C GLU A 34 7.23 -2.96 -3.13
N ALA A 35 5.91 -3.07 -3.32
CA ALA A 35 5.04 -1.92 -3.53
C ALA A 35 5.08 -0.93 -2.35
N ALA A 36 5.14 -1.43 -1.11
CA ALA A 36 5.23 -0.61 0.09
C ALA A 36 6.55 0.17 0.16
N ARG A 37 7.69 -0.46 -0.22
CA ARG A 37 8.99 0.23 -0.28
C ARG A 37 8.98 1.40 -1.24
N GLY A 38 8.52 1.18 -2.48
CA GLY A 38 8.43 2.25 -3.47
C GLY A 38 7.48 3.38 -3.03
N LEU A 39 6.41 3.04 -2.29
CA LEU A 39 5.52 4.05 -1.74
C LEU A 39 6.16 4.86 -0.59
N ILE A 40 6.90 4.21 0.30
CA ILE A 40 7.64 4.88 1.38
C ILE A 40 8.66 5.86 0.81
N GLU A 41 9.43 5.46 -0.20
CA GLU A 41 10.40 6.32 -0.87
C GLU A 41 9.74 7.59 -1.42
N ARG A 42 8.59 7.45 -2.10
CA ARG A 42 7.83 8.60 -2.61
C ARG A 42 7.26 9.49 -1.51
N VAL A 43 6.80 8.89 -0.40
CA VAL A 43 6.31 9.63 0.77
C VAL A 43 7.43 10.44 1.41
N GLN A 44 8.65 9.88 1.49
CA GLN A 44 9.83 10.54 2.04
C GLN A 44 10.37 11.66 1.13
N GLN A 45 10.28 11.49 -0.20
CA GLN A 45 10.71 12.49 -1.18
C GLN A 45 9.70 13.64 -1.36
N GLY A 46 8.46 13.50 -0.86
CA GLY A 46 7.41 14.50 -0.98
C GLY A 46 7.60 15.71 -0.08
N SER A 47 7.07 16.87 -0.48
CA SER A 47 7.16 18.15 0.25
C SER A 47 6.18 18.26 1.43
N ARG A 48 6.09 17.22 2.27
CA ARG A 48 5.16 17.13 3.41
C ARG A 48 5.84 17.49 4.72
N SER A 49 5.03 17.77 5.75
CA SER A 49 5.56 17.90 7.11
C SER A 49 6.13 16.57 7.59
N ALA A 50 7.17 16.62 8.44
CA ALA A 50 7.76 15.41 9.01
C ALA A 50 6.73 14.56 9.78
N VAL A 51 5.75 15.19 10.42
CA VAL A 51 4.68 14.51 11.16
C VAL A 51 3.76 13.74 10.21
N ASP A 52 3.37 14.34 9.08
CA ASP A 52 2.50 13.69 8.10
C ASP A 52 3.24 12.55 7.38
N THR A 53 4.53 12.76 7.07
CA THR A 53 5.40 11.71 6.50
C THR A 53 5.47 10.50 7.43
N ALA A 54 5.72 10.71 8.73
CA ALA A 54 5.78 9.63 9.71
C ALA A 54 4.46 8.86 9.83
N ARG A 55 3.32 9.57 9.92
CA ARG A 55 1.99 8.94 9.98
C ARG A 55 1.67 8.09 8.75
N LEU A 56 2.06 8.57 7.57
CA LEU A 56 1.82 7.82 6.34
C LEU A 56 2.70 6.57 6.27
N ILE A 57 3.96 6.64 6.71
CA ILE A 57 4.83 5.48 6.79
C ILE A 57 4.27 4.45 7.77
N GLU A 58 3.84 4.87 8.96
CA GLU A 58 3.21 3.98 9.95
C GLU A 58 1.98 3.27 9.38
N LEU A 59 1.14 3.99 8.65
CA LEU A 59 -0.02 3.41 7.98
C LEU A 59 0.38 2.38 6.92
N ILE A 60 1.40 2.66 6.11
CA ILE A 60 1.92 1.73 5.11
C ILE A 60 2.44 0.45 5.78
N GLU A 61 3.22 0.57 6.85
CA GLU A 61 3.73 -0.56 7.62
C GLU A 61 2.60 -1.41 8.23
N THR A 62 1.57 -0.76 8.75
CA THR A 62 0.39 -1.42 9.31
C THR A 62 -0.34 -2.26 8.25
N ILE A 63 -0.50 -1.73 7.03
CA ILE A 63 -1.11 -2.46 5.91
C ILE A 63 -0.28 -3.68 5.54
N VAL A 64 1.04 -3.54 5.43
CA VAL A 64 1.96 -4.66 5.13
C VAL A 64 1.82 -5.76 6.19
N CYS A 65 1.82 -5.40 7.47
CA CYS A 65 1.67 -6.36 8.57
C CYS A 65 0.31 -7.08 8.51
N THR A 66 -0.75 -6.36 8.16
CA THR A 66 -2.10 -6.93 8.02
C THR A 66 -2.19 -7.91 6.86
N HIS A 67 -1.64 -7.58 5.70
CA HIS A 67 -1.56 -8.49 4.55
C HIS A 67 -0.79 -9.77 4.89
N PHE A 68 0.33 -9.65 5.60
CA PHE A 68 1.12 -10.81 6.00
C PHE A 68 0.37 -11.72 6.99
N ARG A 69 -0.37 -11.14 7.94
CA ARG A 69 -1.24 -11.88 8.86
C ARG A 69 -2.37 -12.60 8.12
N ALA A 70 -3.02 -11.93 7.18
CA ALA A 70 -4.09 -12.51 6.38
C ALA A 70 -3.59 -13.63 5.44
N GLY A 71 -2.43 -13.44 4.81
CA GLY A 71 -1.81 -14.42 3.90
C GLY A 71 -1.38 -15.71 4.60
N ARG A 72 -0.90 -15.63 5.85
CA ARG A 72 -0.60 -16.82 6.66
C ARG A 72 -1.84 -17.66 6.97
N GLY A 73 -2.98 -17.03 7.22
CA GLY A 73 -4.25 -17.74 7.43
C GLY A 73 -4.80 -18.43 6.18
N ARG A 74 -4.47 -17.92 4.97
CA ARG A 74 -4.88 -18.53 3.69
C ARG A 74 -4.03 -19.74 3.30
N ARG A 75 -2.72 -19.71 3.55
CA ARG A 75 -1.84 -20.86 3.27
C ARG A 75 -2.15 -22.10 4.12
N SER A 76 -2.65 -21.94 5.34
CA SER A 76 -3.01 -23.06 6.22
C SER A 76 -4.33 -23.75 5.89
N ARG A 77 -5.13 -23.24 4.94
CA ARG A 77 -6.42 -23.84 4.53
C ARG A 77 -6.36 -24.58 3.18
N GLN A 78 -5.16 -24.73 2.62
CA GLN A 78 -4.93 -25.34 1.31
C GLN A 78 -4.28 -26.74 1.40
N CYS A 79 -4.27 -27.34 2.60
CA CYS A 79 -3.88 -28.73 2.85
C CYS A 79 -5.08 -29.53 3.33
#